data_AF-A0A2U8W4Y1-F1
#
_entry.id   AF-A0A2U8W4Y1-F1
#
_cell.length_a   1.000
_cell.length_b   1.000
_cell.length_c   1.000
_cell.angle_alpha   90.00
_cell.angle_beta   90.00
_cell.angle_gamma   90.00
#
_symmetry.space_group_name_H-M   'P 1'
#
loop_
_entity.id
_entity.type
_entity.pdbx_description
1 polymer ?
#
loop_
_entity_poly.entity_id
_entity_poly.type
_entity_poly.pdbx_seq_one_letter_code
_entity_poly.pdbx_strand_id
1 'polypeptide(L)'
;MKKLLNKIDYVLRSHEVLARPRKRTRKGDAQANFNEAVSALVCDLTHCVLIGHTEGIVLTRSIALLSVKSRYKPSFIGKTLPDILDLMADPKLSLIRQEIGTREPGAKKGNLTKIWPGITLERLVTEHDIQLEDIRYRPPTECIILKSTKEGYWDQTQAINYDDTPETHSMRTEMQLINDWLGRANIGFNQSLAQVDSPVDIHNRCLIPIGGDHN
;
A
#
# COMPACT_ATOMS: atom_id res chain seq x y z
N MET A 1 2.94 -12.69 -10.95
CA MET A 1 3.50 -11.42 -10.39
C MET A 1 4.98 -11.10 -10.68
N LYS A 2 5.95 -11.98 -10.33
CA LYS A 2 7.40 -11.64 -10.37
C LYS A 2 7.92 -11.14 -11.72
N LYS A 3 7.43 -11.71 -12.83
CA LYS A 3 7.80 -11.29 -14.21
C LYS A 3 7.37 -9.85 -14.50
N LEU A 4 6.16 -9.46 -14.08
CA LEU A 4 5.64 -8.10 -14.21
C LEU A 4 6.52 -7.10 -13.45
N LEU A 5 6.86 -7.39 -12.18
CA LEU A 5 7.71 -6.52 -11.37
C LEU A 5 9.10 -6.32 -11.99
N ASN A 6 9.72 -7.40 -12.51
CA ASN A 6 11.00 -7.30 -13.20
C ASN A 6 10.91 -6.42 -14.46
N LYS A 7 9.82 -6.54 -15.23
CA LYS A 7 9.58 -5.73 -16.42
C LYS A 7 9.42 -4.24 -16.04
N ILE A 8 8.66 -3.94 -14.99
CA ILE A 8 8.46 -2.57 -14.51
C ILE A 8 9.77 -1.98 -13.98
N ASP A 9 10.54 -2.71 -13.19
CA ASP A 9 11.87 -2.27 -12.71
C ASP A 9 12.80 -1.94 -13.89
N TYR A 10 12.84 -2.79 -14.92
CA TYR A 10 13.61 -2.53 -16.13
C TYR A 10 13.17 -1.25 -16.84
N VAL A 11 11.86 -1.05 -17.02
CA VAL A 11 11.30 0.13 -17.70
C VAL A 11 11.60 1.41 -16.91
N LEU A 12 11.40 1.40 -15.59
CA LEU A 12 11.68 2.55 -14.73
C LEU A 12 13.16 2.94 -14.78
N ARG A 13 14.08 1.97 -14.66
CA ARG A 13 15.53 2.22 -14.72
C ARG A 13 15.97 2.75 -16.08
N SER A 14 15.47 2.16 -17.16
CA SER A 14 15.78 2.60 -18.51
C SER A 14 15.33 4.04 -18.74
N HIS A 15 14.14 4.40 -18.26
CA HIS A 15 13.61 5.75 -18.36
C HIS A 15 14.38 6.76 -17.50
N GLU A 16 14.75 6.40 -16.26
CA GLU A 16 15.60 7.25 -15.44
C GLU A 16 16.94 7.55 -16.11
N VAL A 17 17.59 6.57 -16.75
CA VAL A 17 18.88 6.80 -17.43
C VAL A 17 18.73 7.74 -18.63
N LEU A 18 17.66 7.58 -19.42
CA LEU A 18 17.51 8.29 -20.69
C LEU A 18 16.85 9.66 -20.56
N ALA A 19 15.84 9.80 -19.69
CA ALA A 19 14.94 10.96 -19.66
C ALA A 19 14.95 11.72 -18.33
N ARG A 20 15.32 11.07 -17.23
CA ARG A 20 15.37 11.70 -15.89
C ARG A 20 16.62 11.28 -15.12
N PRO A 21 17.82 11.58 -15.63
CA PRO A 21 19.06 11.13 -15.02
C PRO A 21 19.15 11.69 -13.60
N ARG A 22 19.12 10.78 -12.63
CA ARG A 22 19.26 11.15 -11.22
C ARG A 22 20.66 11.70 -10.97
N LYS A 23 20.75 12.80 -10.20
CA LYS A 23 22.02 13.38 -9.73
C LYS A 23 22.87 12.38 -8.92
N ARG A 24 22.23 11.42 -8.26
CA ARG A 24 22.90 10.35 -7.50
C ARG A 24 22.19 9.01 -7.69
N THR A 25 22.96 8.00 -8.06
CA THR A 25 22.53 6.60 -8.15
C THR A 25 22.07 6.09 -6.78
N ARG A 26 20.94 5.40 -6.75
CA ARG A 26 20.44 4.71 -5.55
C ARG A 26 21.36 3.52 -5.23
N LYS A 27 21.66 3.30 -3.95
CA LYS A 27 22.53 2.23 -3.47
C LYS A 27 22.02 1.70 -2.13
N GLY A 28 22.29 0.43 -1.83
CA GLY A 28 21.92 -0.22 -0.57
C GLY A 28 20.42 -0.08 -0.25
N ASP A 29 20.11 0.30 0.98
CA ASP A 29 18.75 0.45 1.50
C ASP A 29 17.86 1.38 0.66
N ALA A 30 18.45 2.42 0.04
CA ALA A 30 17.70 3.32 -0.83
C ALA A 30 17.16 2.62 -2.09
N GLN A 31 17.89 1.63 -2.62
CA GLN A 31 17.42 0.82 -3.74
C GLN A 31 16.38 -0.20 -3.28
N ALA A 32 16.58 -0.83 -2.12
CA ALA A 32 15.64 -1.78 -1.55
C ALA A 32 14.28 -1.11 -1.27
N ASN A 33 14.28 0.05 -0.61
CA ASN A 33 13.07 0.82 -0.32
C ASN A 33 12.35 1.28 -1.58
N PHE A 34 13.08 1.69 -2.62
CA PHE A 34 12.46 2.01 -3.90
C PHE A 34 11.76 0.79 -4.51
N ASN A 35 12.44 -0.36 -4.55
CA ASN A 35 11.88 -1.57 -5.13
C ASN A 35 10.65 -2.05 -4.36
N GLU A 36 10.68 -2.00 -3.02
CA GLU A 36 9.54 -2.33 -2.17
C GLU A 36 8.37 -1.37 -2.40
N ALA A 37 8.61 -0.06 -2.44
CA ALA A 37 7.56 0.92 -2.70
C ALA A 37 6.92 0.75 -4.09
N VAL A 38 7.73 0.54 -5.14
CA VAL A 38 7.23 0.24 -6.48
C VAL A 38 6.45 -1.07 -6.48
N SER A 39 6.94 -2.11 -5.82
CA SER A 39 6.25 -3.41 -5.76
C SER A 39 4.90 -3.29 -5.07
N ALA A 40 4.83 -2.59 -3.93
CA ALA A 40 3.57 -2.34 -3.22
C ALA A 40 2.57 -1.57 -4.10
N LEU A 41 3.00 -0.46 -4.71
CA LEU A 41 2.15 0.34 -5.60
C LEU A 41 1.65 -0.47 -6.80
N VAL A 42 2.51 -1.28 -7.43
CA VAL A 42 2.12 -2.13 -8.55
C VAL A 42 1.15 -3.21 -8.09
N CYS A 43 1.37 -3.85 -6.94
CA CYS A 43 0.44 -4.83 -6.38
C CYS A 43 -0.94 -4.21 -6.16
N ASP A 44 -1.02 -3.08 -5.46
CA ASP A 44 -2.31 -2.45 -5.13
C ASP A 44 -3.06 -2.01 -6.39
N LEU A 45 -2.34 -1.43 -7.38
CA LEU A 45 -2.95 -1.01 -8.64
C LEU A 45 -3.33 -2.19 -9.54
N THR A 46 -2.52 -3.25 -9.57
CA THR A 46 -2.86 -4.50 -10.28
C THR A 46 -4.11 -5.10 -9.67
N HIS A 47 -4.23 -5.11 -8.34
CA HIS A 47 -5.45 -5.52 -7.66
C HIS A 47 -6.64 -4.68 -8.14
N CYS A 48 -6.53 -3.34 -8.19
CA CYS A 48 -7.58 -2.48 -8.74
C CYS A 48 -7.98 -2.85 -10.18
N VAL A 49 -7.02 -3.16 -11.05
CA VAL A 49 -7.31 -3.62 -12.43
C VAL A 49 -8.14 -4.91 -12.41
N LEU A 50 -7.74 -5.88 -11.59
CA LEU A 50 -8.37 -7.21 -11.56
C LEU A 50 -9.78 -7.20 -10.95
N ILE A 51 -10.02 -6.37 -9.92
CA ILE A 51 -11.35 -6.26 -9.30
C ILE A 51 -12.25 -5.20 -9.96
N GLY A 52 -11.75 -4.49 -10.98
CA GLY A 52 -12.49 -3.42 -11.65
C GLY A 52 -12.72 -2.17 -10.78
N HIS A 53 -11.84 -1.91 -9.81
CA HIS A 53 -12.01 -0.79 -8.87
C HIS A 53 -11.70 0.56 -9.52
N THR A 54 -12.70 1.43 -9.60
CA THR A 54 -12.62 2.70 -10.33
C THR A 54 -12.24 3.91 -9.47
N GLU A 55 -12.30 3.81 -8.14
CA GLU A 55 -12.11 4.97 -7.25
C GLU A 55 -10.65 5.38 -7.04
N GLY A 56 -9.72 4.51 -7.45
CA GLY A 56 -8.29 4.72 -7.29
C GLY A 56 -7.84 4.61 -5.83
N ILE A 57 -6.52 4.71 -5.64
CA ILE A 57 -5.90 4.64 -4.32
C ILE A 57 -5.63 6.05 -3.83
N VAL A 58 -6.04 6.34 -2.60
CA VAL A 58 -5.80 7.62 -1.95
C VAL A 58 -4.51 7.56 -1.15
N LEU A 59 -3.63 8.55 -1.33
CA LEU A 59 -2.40 8.67 -0.56
C LEU A 59 -1.97 10.12 -0.32
N THR A 60 -1.17 10.31 0.72
CA THR A 60 -0.54 11.60 1.01
C THR A 60 0.76 11.76 0.23
N ARG A 61 0.98 12.97 -0.29
CA ARG A 61 2.26 13.42 -0.87
C ARG A 61 3.03 14.35 0.07
N SER A 62 2.50 14.66 1.25
CA SER A 62 3.12 15.60 2.19
C SER A 62 4.41 15.00 2.73
N ILE A 63 5.55 15.61 2.39
CA ILE A 63 6.86 15.19 2.90
C ILE A 63 6.88 15.25 4.43
N ALA A 64 6.21 16.23 5.05
CA ALA A 64 6.11 16.34 6.49
C ALA A 64 5.47 15.08 7.10
N LEU A 65 4.30 14.67 6.59
CA LEU A 65 3.61 13.46 7.05
C LEU A 65 4.39 12.18 6.71
N LEU A 66 4.98 12.11 5.50
CA LEU A 66 5.76 10.96 5.05
C LEU A 66 7.09 10.81 5.78
N SER A 67 7.59 11.86 6.44
CA SER A 67 8.84 11.81 7.21
C SER A 67 8.64 11.38 8.66
N VAL A 68 7.40 11.46 9.19
CA VAL A 68 7.09 11.02 10.56
C VAL A 68 7.30 9.50 10.68
N LYS A 69 8.19 9.07 11.58
CA LYS A 69 8.34 7.65 11.90
C LYS A 69 7.09 7.17 12.63
N SER A 70 6.56 6.03 12.20
CA SER A 70 5.41 5.39 12.82
C SER A 70 5.61 3.89 12.73
N ARG A 71 5.30 3.20 13.84
CA ARG A 71 5.30 1.73 13.92
C ARG A 71 4.32 1.11 12.92
N TYR A 72 3.24 1.83 12.60
CA TYR A 72 2.20 1.40 11.66
C TYR A 72 2.54 1.68 10.19
N LYS A 73 3.60 2.44 9.91
CA LYS A 73 3.97 2.83 8.56
C LYS A 73 5.12 1.97 8.04
N PRO A 74 4.96 1.27 6.90
CA PRO A 74 6.05 0.54 6.27
C PRO A 74 7.26 1.44 5.99
N SER A 75 8.46 0.91 6.18
CA SER A 75 9.72 1.64 6.02
C SER A 75 9.94 2.18 4.60
N PHE A 76 9.40 1.50 3.59
CA PHE A 76 9.47 1.93 2.19
C PHE A 76 8.54 3.11 1.87
N ILE A 77 7.54 3.40 2.71
CA ILE A 77 6.66 4.57 2.59
C ILE A 77 7.34 5.75 3.29
N GLY A 78 8.10 6.52 2.52
CA GLY A 78 8.84 7.67 3.03
C GLY A 78 8.82 8.87 2.10
N LYS A 79 9.68 9.85 2.40
CA LYS A 79 9.78 11.13 1.65
C LYS A 79 10.06 11.00 0.15
N THR A 80 10.50 9.83 -0.32
CA THR A 80 10.75 9.55 -1.75
C THR A 80 9.50 9.09 -2.49
N LEU A 81 8.39 8.83 -1.79
CA LEU A 81 7.15 8.38 -2.43
C LEU A 81 6.65 9.34 -3.53
N PRO A 82 6.61 10.68 -3.32
CA PRO A 82 6.18 11.60 -4.38
C PRO A 82 7.02 11.48 -5.66
N ASP A 83 8.35 11.35 -5.52
CA ASP A 83 9.26 11.18 -6.67
C ASP A 83 9.00 9.87 -7.42
N ILE A 84 8.66 8.79 -6.68
CA ILE A 84 8.32 7.49 -7.27
C ILE A 84 7.02 7.61 -8.07
N LEU A 85 5.99 8.26 -7.50
CA LEU A 85 4.73 8.50 -8.19
C LEU A 85 4.94 9.33 -9.46
N ASP A 86 5.73 10.40 -9.39
CA ASP A 86 6.00 11.27 -10.54
C ASP A 86 6.83 10.60 -11.63
N LEU A 87 7.66 9.61 -11.26
CA LEU A 87 8.36 8.76 -12.22
C LEU A 87 7.38 7.79 -12.89
N MET A 88 6.55 7.10 -12.11
CA MET A 88 5.57 6.14 -12.65
C MET A 88 4.47 6.81 -13.48
N ALA A 89 4.12 8.06 -13.14
CA ALA A 89 3.13 8.88 -13.84
C ALA A 89 3.69 9.60 -15.06
N ASP A 90 5.00 9.51 -15.33
CA ASP A 90 5.59 10.15 -16.51
C ASP A 90 4.81 9.75 -17.77
N PRO A 91 4.36 10.69 -18.62
CA PRO A 91 3.55 10.37 -19.79
C PRO A 91 4.17 9.32 -20.72
N LYS A 92 5.51 9.22 -20.78
CA LYS A 92 6.21 8.20 -21.57
C LYS A 92 6.08 6.80 -20.99
N LEU A 93 5.97 6.69 -19.66
CA LEU A 93 5.79 5.42 -18.97
C LEU A 93 4.32 5.07 -18.80
N SER A 94 3.50 6.04 -18.40
CA SER A 94 2.07 5.88 -18.16
C SER A 94 1.73 4.62 -17.34
N LEU A 95 2.56 4.32 -16.32
CA LEU A 95 2.33 3.18 -15.43
C LEU A 95 1.19 3.50 -14.47
N ILE A 96 1.06 4.77 -14.06
CA ILE A 96 -0.04 5.26 -13.24
C ILE A 96 -0.65 6.52 -13.86
N ARG A 97 -1.93 6.75 -13.59
CA ARG A 97 -2.56 8.08 -13.67
C ARG A 97 -2.60 8.66 -12.26
N GLN A 98 -2.39 9.97 -12.13
CA GLN A 98 -2.48 10.64 -10.83
C GLN A 98 -3.28 11.92 -10.92
N GLU A 99 -4.12 12.14 -9.91
CA GLU A 99 -4.75 13.43 -9.61
C GLU A 99 -4.10 13.97 -8.34
N ILE A 100 -3.29 15.02 -8.49
CA ILE A 100 -2.57 15.61 -7.37
C ILE A 100 -3.55 16.35 -6.48
N GLY A 101 -3.59 15.95 -5.23
CA GLY A 101 -4.43 16.58 -4.22
C GLY A 101 -4.06 18.05 -4.05
N THR A 102 -5.06 18.93 -4.12
CA THR A 102 -4.91 20.37 -3.93
C THR A 102 -5.59 20.81 -2.63
N ARG A 103 -5.09 21.91 -2.06
CA ARG A 103 -5.76 22.63 -0.99
C ARG A 103 -6.06 24.03 -1.50
N GLU A 104 -7.33 24.32 -1.75
CA GLU A 104 -7.74 25.66 -2.15
C GLU A 104 -7.53 26.66 -1.00
N PRO A 105 -7.14 27.90 -1.30
CA PRO A 105 -7.05 28.96 -0.30
C PRO A 105 -8.40 29.13 0.43
N GLY A 106 -8.38 29.03 1.76
CA GLY A 106 -9.59 29.12 2.59
C GLY A 106 -10.34 27.80 2.81
N ALA A 107 -9.97 26.71 2.14
CA ALA A 107 -10.60 25.41 2.35
C ALA A 107 -10.20 24.80 3.70
N LYS A 108 -11.21 24.32 4.44
CA LYS A 108 -11.04 23.60 5.72
C LYS A 108 -10.40 22.22 5.54
N LYS A 109 -10.53 21.62 4.35
CA LYS A 109 -9.92 20.34 3.97
C LYS A 109 -9.35 20.43 2.56
N GLY A 110 -8.20 19.82 2.31
CA GLY A 110 -7.66 19.62 0.96
C GLY A 110 -8.05 18.24 0.44
N ASN A 111 -8.04 18.08 -0.89
CA ASN A 111 -8.18 16.77 -1.51
C ASN A 111 -6.85 16.03 -1.38
N LEU A 112 -6.91 14.73 -1.07
CA LEU A 112 -5.73 13.87 -1.08
C LEU A 112 -5.42 13.44 -2.51
N THR A 113 -4.16 13.06 -2.76
CA THR A 113 -3.77 12.57 -4.07
C THR A 113 -4.44 11.23 -4.33
N LYS A 114 -5.02 11.08 -5.52
CA LYS A 114 -5.54 9.81 -6.00
C LYS A 114 -4.68 9.28 -7.13
N ILE A 115 -4.47 7.97 -7.17
CA ILE A 115 -3.77 7.29 -8.25
C ILE A 115 -4.62 6.15 -8.80
N TRP A 116 -4.48 5.92 -10.10
CA TRP A 116 -5.13 4.82 -10.82
C TRP A 116 -4.10 4.08 -11.66
N PRO A 117 -4.43 2.85 -12.08
CA PRO A 117 -3.65 2.17 -13.10
C PRO A 117 -3.56 3.05 -14.35
N GLY A 118 -2.35 3.17 -14.90
CA GLY A 118 -2.14 3.78 -16.21
C GLY A 118 -2.27 2.74 -17.32
N ILE A 119 -2.41 3.21 -18.55
CA ILE A 119 -2.63 2.33 -19.72
C ILE A 119 -1.51 1.30 -19.90
N THR A 120 -0.26 1.66 -19.55
CA THR A 120 0.87 0.73 -19.65
C THR A 120 0.79 -0.35 -18.59
N LEU A 121 0.37 -0.03 -17.36
CA LEU A 121 0.20 -1.04 -16.32
C LEU A 121 -0.96 -1.97 -16.65
N GLU A 122 -2.11 -1.42 -17.05
CA GLU A 122 -3.28 -2.21 -17.50
C GLU A 122 -2.87 -3.19 -18.61
N ARG A 123 -2.13 -2.73 -19.62
CA ARG A 123 -1.61 -3.59 -20.69
C ARG A 123 -0.67 -4.67 -20.16
N LEU A 124 0.28 -4.31 -19.29
CA LEU A 124 1.26 -5.27 -18.75
C LEU A 124 0.60 -6.33 -17.86
N VAL A 125 -0.45 -5.98 -17.10
CA VAL A 125 -1.23 -6.94 -16.31
C VAL A 125 -1.83 -8.01 -17.22
N THR A 126 -2.44 -7.59 -18.34
CA THR A 126 -3.00 -8.49 -19.35
C THR A 126 -1.94 -9.31 -20.08
N GLU A 127 -0.85 -8.68 -20.55
CA GLU A 127 0.24 -9.36 -21.28
C GLU A 127 0.94 -10.44 -20.44
N HIS A 128 1.01 -10.24 -19.12
CA HIS A 128 1.63 -11.19 -18.20
C HIS A 128 0.64 -12.20 -17.59
N ASP A 129 -0.63 -12.17 -18.00
CA ASP A 129 -1.70 -13.04 -17.50
C ASP A 129 -1.74 -13.09 -15.96
N ILE A 130 -1.71 -11.90 -15.34
CA ILE A 130 -1.70 -11.80 -13.88
C ILE A 130 -3.10 -12.09 -13.36
N GLN A 131 -3.20 -12.99 -12.38
CA GLN A 131 -4.46 -13.36 -11.74
C GLN A 131 -4.51 -12.85 -10.29
N LEU A 132 -5.69 -12.84 -9.65
CA LEU A 132 -5.78 -12.49 -8.22
C LEU A 132 -4.91 -13.42 -7.36
N GLU A 133 -4.79 -14.67 -7.76
CA GLU A 133 -3.93 -15.70 -7.15
C GLU A 133 -2.42 -15.41 -7.29
N ASP A 134 -2.00 -14.41 -8.06
CA ASP A 134 -0.61 -13.93 -8.10
C ASP A 134 -0.34 -12.85 -7.06
N ILE A 135 -1.38 -12.20 -6.56
CA ILE A 135 -1.30 -11.14 -5.56
C ILE A 135 -1.37 -11.80 -4.19
N ARG A 136 -0.47 -11.37 -3.30
CA ARG A 136 -0.45 -11.83 -1.91
C ARG A 136 -0.64 -10.63 -1.02
N TYR A 137 -1.50 -10.80 -0.04
CA TYR A 137 -1.61 -9.86 1.06
C TYR A 137 -0.26 -9.75 1.77
N ARG A 138 0.17 -8.51 1.99
CA ARG A 138 1.33 -8.22 2.84
C ARG A 138 0.83 -7.84 4.22
N PRO A 139 1.22 -8.57 5.28
CA PRO A 139 0.89 -8.19 6.66
C PRO A 139 1.35 -6.75 6.97
N PRO A 140 0.59 -6.02 7.81
CA PRO A 140 1.00 -4.70 8.25
C PRO A 140 2.32 -4.81 9.03
N THR A 141 3.10 -3.74 9.02
CA THR A 141 4.38 -3.66 9.75
C THR A 141 4.20 -3.92 11.24
N GLU A 142 3.06 -3.51 11.78
CA GLU A 142 2.66 -3.76 13.14
C GLU A 142 1.24 -4.32 13.17
N CYS A 143 1.05 -5.42 13.89
CA CYS A 143 -0.25 -6.07 14.01
C CYS A 143 -1.05 -5.54 15.20
N ILE A 144 -0.40 -4.99 16.24
CA ILE A 144 -1.09 -4.46 17.41
C ILE A 144 -1.30 -2.96 17.24
N ILE A 145 -2.56 -2.53 17.15
CA ILE A 145 -2.93 -1.11 17.09
C ILE A 145 -3.32 -0.61 18.49
N LEU A 146 -2.47 0.22 19.07
CA LEU A 146 -2.81 1.01 20.26
C LEU A 146 -3.46 2.32 19.82
N LYS A 147 -4.67 2.57 20.32
CA LYS A 147 -5.40 3.81 20.09
C LYS A 147 -5.23 4.75 21.29
N SER A 148 -5.21 6.05 21.03
CA SER A 148 -5.29 7.06 22.09
C SER A 148 -6.61 6.93 22.84
N THR A 149 -6.60 7.25 24.12
CA THR A 149 -7.80 7.34 24.94
C THR A 149 -8.76 8.39 24.37
N LYS A 150 -10.06 8.14 24.51
CA LYS A 150 -11.11 9.09 24.13
C LYS A 150 -11.41 10.01 25.30
N GLU A 151 -11.16 11.31 25.17
CA GLU A 151 -11.43 12.29 26.25
C GLU A 151 -12.88 12.80 26.24
N GLY A 152 -13.55 12.80 25.09
CA GLY A 152 -14.96 13.17 24.96
C GLY A 152 -15.70 12.40 23.86
N TYR A 153 -17.04 12.42 23.90
CA TYR A 153 -17.89 11.64 22.96
C TYR A 153 -17.61 11.94 21.48
N TRP A 154 -17.18 13.16 21.16
CA TRP A 154 -16.88 13.62 19.81
C TRP A 154 -15.43 13.41 19.37
N ASP A 155 -14.55 12.95 20.28
CA ASP A 155 -13.14 12.76 19.96
C ASP A 155 -12.91 11.52 19.11
N GLN A 156 -12.06 11.69 18.09
CA GLN A 156 -11.58 10.61 17.25
C GLN A 156 -10.29 10.06 17.85
N THR A 157 -10.27 8.77 18.15
CA THR A 157 -9.06 8.10 18.63
C THR A 157 -8.08 7.89 17.47
N GLN A 158 -6.79 8.12 17.72
CA GLN A 158 -5.74 7.97 16.74
C GLN A 158 -4.80 6.84 17.13
N ALA A 159 -4.21 6.15 16.16
CA ALA A 159 -3.19 5.16 16.45
C ALA A 159 -1.92 5.85 16.98
N ILE A 160 -1.44 5.41 18.15
CA ILE A 160 -0.26 5.96 18.81
C ILE A 160 0.86 4.93 18.87
N ASN A 161 2.11 5.40 18.82
CA ASN A 161 3.27 4.54 19.02
C ASN A 161 3.37 4.12 20.49
N TYR A 162 3.92 2.94 20.73
CA TYR A 162 4.22 2.40 22.05
C TYR A 162 5.59 1.71 22.04
N ASP A 163 6.16 1.58 23.24
CA ASP A 163 7.42 0.88 23.46
C ASP A 163 7.21 -0.63 23.49
N ASP A 164 8.20 -1.38 23.02
CA ASP A 164 8.11 -2.84 23.05
C ASP A 164 8.33 -3.35 24.50
N THR A 165 7.32 -4.06 25.00
CA THR A 165 7.32 -4.75 26.29
C THR A 165 7.17 -6.26 26.09
N PRO A 166 7.49 -7.11 27.09
CA PRO A 166 7.25 -8.56 27.01
C PRO A 166 5.80 -8.91 26.59
N GLU A 167 4.82 -8.14 27.08
CA GLU A 167 3.40 -8.31 26.73
C GLU A 167 3.17 -8.03 25.25
N THR A 168 3.68 -6.91 24.71
CA THR A 168 3.55 -6.59 23.28
C THR A 168 4.24 -7.63 22.38
N HIS A 169 5.35 -8.22 22.83
CA HIS A 169 5.99 -9.33 22.13
C HIS A 169 5.12 -10.59 22.12
N SER A 170 4.50 -10.93 23.26
CA SER A 170 3.58 -12.06 23.36
C SER A 170 2.38 -11.90 22.43
N MET A 171 1.71 -10.74 22.50
CA MET A 171 0.57 -10.42 21.64
C MET A 171 0.94 -10.49 20.15
N ARG A 172 2.12 -10.00 19.77
CA ARG A 172 2.61 -10.04 18.39
C ARG A 172 2.82 -11.47 17.91
N THR A 173 3.41 -12.30 18.76
CA THR A 173 3.66 -13.71 18.48
C THR A 173 2.35 -14.46 18.27
N GLU A 174 1.37 -14.25 19.16
CA GLU A 174 0.06 -14.88 19.07
C GLU A 174 -0.68 -14.48 17.79
N MET A 175 -0.68 -13.19 17.46
CA MET A 175 -1.32 -12.70 16.24
C MET A 175 -0.67 -13.23 14.96
N GLN A 176 0.65 -13.31 14.95
CA GLN A 176 1.39 -13.91 13.83
C GLN A 176 1.01 -15.38 13.66
N LEU A 177 0.91 -16.14 14.76
CA LEU A 177 0.48 -17.53 14.72
C LEU A 177 -0.92 -17.70 14.12
N ILE A 178 -1.87 -16.87 14.55
CA ILE A 178 -3.26 -16.87 14.04
C ILE A 178 -3.29 -16.52 12.55
N ASN A 179 -2.59 -15.47 12.15
CA ASN A 179 -2.57 -15.03 10.76
C ASN A 179 -1.86 -16.03 9.84
N ASP A 180 -0.79 -16.68 10.32
CA ASP A 180 -0.13 -17.77 9.59
C ASP A 180 -1.06 -18.98 9.40
N TRP A 181 -1.84 -19.32 10.41
CA TRP A 181 -2.84 -20.39 10.31
C TRP A 181 -3.94 -20.01 9.30
N LEU A 182 -4.50 -18.81 9.39
CA LEU A 182 -5.53 -18.32 8.46
C LEU A 182 -5.04 -18.26 7.02
N GLY A 183 -3.80 -17.83 6.80
CA GLY A 183 -3.19 -17.76 5.48
C GLY A 183 -3.00 -19.14 4.83
N ARG A 184 -2.86 -20.21 5.62
CA ARG A 184 -2.70 -21.60 5.14
C ARG A 184 -4.00 -22.40 5.13
N ALA A 185 -5.02 -21.95 5.85
CA ALA A 185 -6.29 -22.66 5.98
C ALA A 185 -6.98 -22.79 4.61
N ASN A 186 -7.56 -23.96 4.32
CA ASN A 186 -8.33 -24.18 3.09
C ASN A 186 -9.77 -23.64 3.26
N ILE A 187 -9.90 -22.32 3.28
CA ILE A 187 -11.18 -21.62 3.40
C ILE A 187 -11.64 -21.23 1.99
N GLY A 188 -12.80 -21.71 1.56
CA GLY A 188 -13.44 -21.30 0.31
C GLY A 188 -14.50 -20.22 0.56
N PHE A 189 -14.75 -19.38 -0.44
CA PHE A 189 -15.91 -18.49 -0.46
C PHE A 189 -16.81 -18.91 -1.61
N ASN A 190 -18.09 -19.16 -1.32
CA ASN A 190 -19.05 -19.47 -2.36
C ASN A 190 -19.74 -18.19 -2.83
N GLN A 191 -19.22 -17.62 -3.90
CA GLN A 191 -19.75 -16.39 -4.47
C GLN A 191 -21.16 -16.55 -5.05
N SER A 192 -21.59 -17.76 -5.44
CA SER A 192 -22.96 -17.97 -5.93
C SER A 192 -24.03 -17.86 -4.84
N LEU A 193 -23.63 -17.97 -3.57
CA LEU A 193 -24.51 -17.81 -2.41
C LEU A 193 -24.48 -16.39 -1.83
N ALA A 194 -23.55 -15.55 -2.29
CA ALA A 194 -23.39 -14.18 -1.83
C ALA A 194 -23.87 -13.20 -2.90
N GLN A 195 -24.80 -12.31 -2.56
CA GLN A 195 -25.22 -11.21 -3.44
C GLN A 195 -24.14 -10.11 -3.41
N VAL A 196 -23.03 -10.35 -4.11
CA VAL A 196 -21.92 -9.39 -4.23
C VAL A 196 -21.74 -8.95 -5.67
N ASP A 197 -21.77 -7.63 -5.89
CA ASP A 197 -21.63 -6.98 -7.19
C ASP A 197 -20.19 -6.99 -7.73
N SER A 198 -19.22 -7.53 -6.98
CA SER A 198 -17.81 -7.53 -7.35
C SER A 198 -17.09 -8.81 -6.88
N PRO A 199 -16.01 -9.24 -7.58
CA PRO A 199 -15.18 -10.35 -7.15
C PRO A 199 -14.68 -10.14 -5.71
N VAL A 200 -14.83 -11.15 -4.86
CA VAL A 200 -14.31 -11.11 -3.49
C VAL A 200 -12.90 -11.68 -3.49
N ASP A 201 -11.91 -10.90 -3.03
CA ASP A 201 -10.56 -11.41 -2.83
C ASP A 201 -10.52 -12.33 -1.60
N ILE A 202 -10.64 -13.63 -1.85
CA ILE A 202 -10.56 -14.66 -0.81
C ILE A 202 -9.14 -14.84 -0.27
N HIS A 203 -8.12 -14.24 -0.86
CA HIS A 203 -6.73 -14.37 -0.43
C HIS A 203 -6.31 -13.27 0.57
N ASN A 204 -7.15 -12.27 0.81
CA ASN A 204 -6.96 -11.26 1.84
C ASN A 204 -7.37 -11.77 3.24
N ARG A 205 -6.49 -12.58 3.86
CA ARG A 205 -6.75 -13.29 5.12
C ARG A 205 -5.83 -12.83 6.25
N CYS A 206 -6.10 -11.65 6.80
CA CYS A 206 -5.36 -11.16 7.96
C CYS A 206 -6.31 -10.51 8.97
N LEU A 207 -6.19 -10.93 10.22
CA LEU A 207 -6.82 -10.28 11.34
C LEU A 207 -5.92 -9.17 11.87
N ILE A 208 -6.55 -8.06 12.26
CA ILE A 208 -5.92 -6.93 12.92
C ILE A 208 -6.61 -6.78 14.29
N PRO A 209 -5.93 -7.08 15.41
CA PRO A 209 -6.48 -6.84 16.72
C PRO A 209 -6.56 -5.33 16.97
N ILE A 210 -7.72 -4.90 17.41
CA ILE A 210 -7.94 -3.54 17.89
C ILE A 210 -7.86 -3.64 19.41
N GLY A 211 -6.81 -3.10 20.02
CA GLY A 211 -6.72 -2.99 21.48
C GLY A 211 -7.87 -2.11 21.98
N GLY A 212 -8.78 -2.70 22.75
CA GLY A 212 -9.86 -1.98 23.41
C GLY A 212 -9.34 -1.21 24.62
N ASP A 213 -10.01 -0.10 24.93
CA ASP A 213 -9.70 0.78 26.05
C ASP A 213 -9.47 -0.02 27.35
N HIS A 214 -8.29 0.14 27.95
CA HIS A 214 -8.08 -0.23 29.34
C HIS A 214 -8.83 0.80 30.19
N ASN A 215 -9.99 0.41 30.73
CA ASN A 215 -10.65 1.08 31.84
C ASN A 215 -9.76 1.04 33.09
#